data_AF-A0A3D3ZP52-F1
#
_entry.id   AF-A0A3D3ZP52-F1
#
_cell.length_a   1.000
_cell.length_b   1.000
_cell.length_c   1.000
_cell.angle_alpha   90.00
_cell.angle_beta   90.00
_cell.angle_gamma   90.00
#
_symmetry.space_group_name_H-M   'P 1'
#
loop_
_entity.id
_entity.type
_entity.pdbx_description
1 polymer ?
#
loop_
_entity_poly.entity_id
_entity_poly.type
_entity_poly.pdbx_seq_one_letter_code
_entity_poly.pdbx_strand_id
1 'polypeptide(L)'
;GRWGTLLGLAPYEMETLTTVAALAKTLSSVIGTRRMLLVIDDAWRIEDALAFQVGGVNCAHLVTTRFPEIALQFAHDGSTVVHELSEDEGMSLLARLAPEVVASKPGEVRSLVGAVGGLPLALTLVGRYLWSHFYKDQPYRLSAALSTLQSIEELLRLTQPASASHTAMPAEAPLSSLQAVINMSDQHVAKQAQDTLRALSIFPSKPNSFPEEAALAVAHTPVETLDTLADAGLLEGSGAGRYTLHQTIADYARLQRTDTLVEERMVSFFTLFLATHATDYNALERETDNILAAFQIAYERKMSEQLLRGVVTFALYLEVRGHYSIAETQLVRARQAALDAADQAGLAFTLLHLGRIAERRGVLNQAEQLYSEGLTVARQSQLRTTLVDLLANLSEVVLNLGEYGRAEQYAQEGLDLARELGDQQRMCVLLKSLAEVIDCHGQFERGDELYREGLALAREIDDREMMCLYLQN
;
A
#
# COMPACT_ATOMS: atom_id res chain seq x y z
N GLY A 1 -12.41 2.13 -4.15
CA GLY A 1 -12.02 0.82 -4.70
C GLY A 1 -12.49 -0.35 -3.85
N ARG A 2 -11.77 -0.70 -2.79
CA ARG A 2 -12.01 -1.97 -2.06
C ARG A 2 -13.41 -2.10 -1.42
N TRP A 3 -13.94 -1.03 -0.82
CA TRP A 3 -15.27 -1.06 -0.17
C TRP A 3 -16.40 -1.37 -1.15
N GLY A 4 -16.40 -0.73 -2.32
CA GLY A 4 -17.42 -0.99 -3.32
C GLY A 4 -17.37 -2.42 -3.83
N THR A 5 -16.18 -2.95 -4.13
CA THR A 5 -16.02 -4.35 -4.56
C THR A 5 -16.54 -5.33 -3.50
N LEU A 6 -16.21 -5.11 -2.22
CA LEU A 6 -16.73 -5.92 -1.11
C LEU A 6 -18.24 -5.80 -0.91
N LEU A 7 -18.82 -4.66 -1.30
CA LEU A 7 -20.26 -4.42 -1.26
C LEU A 7 -21.00 -4.93 -2.50
N GLY A 8 -20.28 -5.39 -3.53
CA GLY A 8 -20.81 -5.95 -4.77
C GLY A 8 -20.89 -4.98 -5.94
N LEU A 9 -20.25 -3.80 -5.86
CA LEU A 9 -20.12 -2.87 -6.99
C LEU A 9 -19.05 -3.35 -7.96
N ALA A 10 -19.34 -3.24 -9.25
CA ALA A 10 -18.35 -3.54 -10.26
C ALA A 10 -17.25 -2.44 -10.28
N PRO A 11 -15.97 -2.79 -10.49
CA PRO A 11 -14.87 -1.82 -10.51
C PRO A 11 -15.10 -0.64 -11.47
N TYR A 12 -15.65 -0.90 -12.65
CA TYR A 12 -15.94 0.14 -13.66
C TYR A 12 -16.98 1.17 -13.17
N GLU A 13 -18.00 0.73 -12.41
CA GLU A 13 -19.03 1.64 -11.85
C GLU A 13 -18.41 2.61 -10.85
N MET A 14 -17.35 2.19 -10.17
CA MET A 14 -16.68 3.02 -9.16
C MET A 14 -15.72 4.04 -9.74
N GLU A 15 -15.22 3.80 -10.94
CA GLU A 15 -14.25 4.69 -11.60
C GLU A 15 -14.93 5.80 -12.41
N THR A 16 -16.14 5.55 -12.90
CA THR A 16 -17.00 6.61 -13.46
C THR A 16 -17.41 7.66 -12.42
N LEU A 17 -17.31 7.33 -11.13
CA LEU A 17 -17.59 8.24 -10.01
C LEU A 17 -16.33 9.06 -9.71
N THR A 18 -16.17 10.17 -10.43
CA THR A 18 -15.00 11.06 -10.30
C THR A 18 -15.05 11.98 -9.08
N THR A 19 -16.22 12.09 -8.42
CA THR A 19 -16.39 12.94 -7.24
C THR A 19 -16.65 12.10 -6.00
N VAL A 20 -16.10 12.55 -4.87
CA VAL A 20 -16.30 11.95 -3.56
C VAL A 20 -17.79 11.87 -3.21
N ALA A 21 -18.57 12.90 -3.56
CA ALA A 21 -20.02 12.92 -3.34
C ALA A 21 -20.77 11.83 -4.14
N ALA A 22 -20.36 11.60 -5.39
CA ALA A 22 -20.97 10.55 -6.21
C ALA A 22 -20.63 9.15 -5.68
N LEU A 23 -19.36 8.93 -5.29
CA LEU A 23 -18.91 7.71 -4.61
C LEU A 23 -19.68 7.46 -3.32
N ALA A 24 -19.81 8.48 -2.47
CA ALA A 24 -20.53 8.39 -1.20
C ALA A 24 -22.00 8.02 -1.41
N LYS A 25 -22.66 8.64 -2.40
CA LYS A 25 -24.05 8.34 -2.75
C LYS A 25 -24.23 6.91 -3.25
N THR A 26 -23.34 6.43 -4.12
CA THR A 26 -23.40 5.06 -4.64
C THR A 26 -23.17 4.04 -3.54
N LEU A 27 -22.15 4.25 -2.70
CA LEU A 27 -21.90 3.40 -1.54
C LEU A 27 -23.11 3.38 -0.60
N SER A 28 -23.72 4.54 -0.34
CA SER A 28 -24.93 4.63 0.49
C SER A 28 -26.12 3.87 -0.09
N SER A 29 -26.32 3.92 -1.41
CA SER A 29 -27.34 3.15 -2.10
C SER A 29 -27.14 1.63 -1.95
N VAL A 30 -25.90 1.16 -2.12
CA VAL A 30 -25.57 -0.28 -2.05
C VAL A 30 -25.61 -0.81 -0.62
N ILE A 31 -25.17 -0.01 0.35
CA ILE A 31 -25.33 -0.32 1.77
C ILE A 31 -26.82 -0.38 2.10
N GLY A 32 -27.62 0.57 1.61
CA GLY A 32 -29.07 0.59 1.75
C GLY A 32 -29.52 0.42 3.20
N THR A 33 -30.27 -0.64 3.48
CA THR A 33 -30.79 -0.95 4.82
C THR A 33 -29.91 -1.92 5.62
N ARG A 34 -28.71 -2.28 5.13
CA ARG A 34 -27.79 -3.19 5.83
C ARG A 34 -27.38 -2.59 7.17
N ARG A 35 -27.15 -3.47 8.14
CA ARG A 35 -26.58 -3.11 9.45
C ARG A 35 -25.08 -3.22 9.38
N MET A 36 -24.38 -2.09 9.46
CA MET A 36 -22.93 -2.04 9.36
C MET A 36 -22.35 -1.09 10.39
N LEU A 37 -21.20 -1.44 10.95
CA LEU A 37 -20.34 -0.51 11.68
C LEU A 37 -19.24 -0.06 10.73
N LEU A 38 -19.17 1.24 10.48
CA LEU A 38 -18.22 1.87 9.57
C LEU A 38 -17.15 2.55 10.44
N VAL A 39 -15.95 1.98 10.46
CA VAL A 39 -14.83 2.51 11.25
C VAL A 39 -13.91 3.32 10.33
N ILE A 40 -13.71 4.59 10.68
CA ILE A 40 -12.83 5.53 9.99
C ILE A 40 -11.67 5.79 10.97
N ASP A 41 -10.54 5.16 10.71
CA ASP A 41 -9.37 5.23 11.59
C ASP A 41 -8.43 6.35 11.16
N ASP A 42 -7.88 7.09 12.13
CA ASP A 42 -6.94 8.20 11.97
C ASP A 42 -7.41 9.24 10.95
N ALA A 43 -8.49 9.96 11.25
CA ALA A 43 -8.98 11.07 10.43
C ALA A 43 -8.16 12.36 10.68
N TRP A 44 -7.56 12.93 9.63
CA TRP A 44 -6.74 14.15 9.70
C TRP A 44 -7.46 15.39 9.17
N ARG A 45 -8.52 15.21 8.38
CA ARG A 45 -9.35 16.27 7.81
C ARG A 45 -10.82 15.90 7.94
N ILE A 46 -11.66 16.89 8.24
CA ILE A 46 -13.09 16.66 8.42
C ILE A 46 -13.78 16.29 7.11
N GLU A 47 -13.36 16.88 6.00
CA GLU A 47 -13.92 16.61 4.68
C GLU A 47 -13.74 15.13 4.30
N ASP A 48 -12.57 14.59 4.61
CA ASP A 48 -12.23 13.18 4.38
C ASP A 48 -13.06 12.28 5.29
N ALA A 49 -13.25 12.62 6.57
CA ALA A 49 -14.08 11.83 7.48
C ALA A 49 -15.56 11.81 7.03
N LEU A 50 -16.13 12.97 6.71
CA LEU A 50 -17.53 13.10 6.27
C LEU A 50 -17.78 12.40 4.94
N ALA A 51 -16.78 12.32 4.05
CA ALA A 51 -16.85 11.55 2.82
C ALA A 51 -17.16 10.06 3.05
N PHE A 52 -16.75 9.50 4.20
CA PHE A 52 -17.02 8.11 4.58
C PHE A 52 -18.30 7.93 5.40
N GLN A 53 -19.10 8.98 5.61
CA GLN A 53 -20.42 8.88 6.25
C GLN A 53 -21.49 8.34 5.29
N VAL A 54 -21.20 7.20 4.68
CA VAL A 54 -21.98 6.59 3.59
C VAL A 54 -23.06 5.62 4.08
N GLY A 55 -23.24 5.48 5.39
CA GLY A 55 -24.14 4.49 5.98
C GLY A 55 -25.60 4.92 5.95
N GLY A 56 -26.52 3.95 5.88
CA GLY A 56 -27.96 4.20 6.03
C GLY A 56 -28.41 4.30 7.50
N VAL A 57 -29.71 4.41 7.74
CA VAL A 57 -30.33 4.55 9.09
C VAL A 57 -29.99 3.41 10.07
N ASN A 58 -29.54 2.27 9.55
CA ASN A 58 -29.16 1.08 10.32
C ASN A 58 -27.64 0.95 10.51
N CYS A 59 -26.87 1.95 10.10
CA CYS A 59 -25.42 1.97 10.23
C CYS A 59 -25.00 2.84 11.41
N ALA A 60 -23.87 2.48 12.01
CA ALA A 60 -23.17 3.32 12.97
C ALA A 60 -21.79 3.68 12.40
N HIS A 61 -21.31 4.86 12.74
CA HIS A 61 -19.99 5.35 12.34
C HIS A 61 -19.14 5.55 13.58
N LEU A 62 -17.91 5.05 13.54
CA LEU A 62 -16.90 5.28 14.56
C LEU A 62 -15.70 5.96 13.90
N VAL A 63 -15.33 7.14 14.38
CA VAL A 63 -14.15 7.87 13.91
C VAL A 63 -13.12 7.91 15.03
N THR A 64 -11.88 7.60 14.71
CA THR A 64 -10.74 7.91 15.58
C THR A 64 -9.95 9.08 14.98
N THR A 65 -9.52 10.01 15.82
CA THR A 65 -8.73 11.16 15.38
C THR A 65 -7.94 11.73 16.55
N ARG A 66 -6.79 12.30 16.24
CA ARG A 66 -5.99 13.09 17.20
C ARG A 66 -6.49 14.54 17.33
N PHE A 67 -7.44 14.96 16.50
CA PHE A 67 -7.90 16.34 16.36
C PHE A 67 -9.31 16.50 16.95
N PRO A 68 -9.47 17.11 18.15
CA PRO A 68 -10.77 17.25 18.80
C PRO A 68 -11.83 17.96 17.93
N GLU A 69 -11.41 18.93 17.12
CA GLU A 69 -12.27 19.66 16.19
C GLU A 69 -12.94 18.75 15.16
N ILE A 70 -12.23 17.72 14.67
CA ILE A 70 -12.78 16.74 13.71
C ILE A 70 -13.84 15.88 14.43
N ALA A 71 -13.57 15.42 15.64
CA ALA A 71 -14.50 14.60 16.41
C ALA A 71 -15.80 15.35 16.74
N LEU A 72 -15.70 16.61 17.16
CA LEU A 72 -16.85 17.48 17.46
C LEU A 72 -17.67 17.81 16.22
N GLN A 73 -17.01 18.05 15.08
CA GLN A 73 -17.73 18.31 13.83
C GLN A 73 -18.40 17.05 13.27
N PHE A 74 -17.79 15.87 13.44
CA PHE A 74 -18.34 14.62 12.92
C PHE A 74 -19.48 14.05 13.77
N ALA A 75 -19.31 14.00 15.09
CA ALA A 75 -20.25 13.32 16.00
C ALA A 75 -21.07 14.26 16.89
N HIS A 76 -20.84 15.58 16.83
CA HIS A 76 -21.44 16.59 17.72
C HIS A 76 -21.32 16.20 19.20
N ASP A 77 -22.35 15.53 19.75
CA ASP A 77 -22.44 15.12 21.16
C ASP A 77 -21.94 13.68 21.41
N GLY A 78 -21.66 12.90 20.36
CA GLY A 78 -21.21 11.50 20.44
C GLY A 78 -19.69 11.31 20.56
N SER A 79 -18.92 12.39 20.68
CA SER A 79 -17.47 12.31 20.79
C SER A 79 -17.03 11.95 22.21
N THR A 80 -16.07 11.04 22.34
CA THR A 80 -15.48 10.67 23.63
C THR A 80 -13.98 10.78 23.53
N VAL A 81 -13.38 11.55 24.44
CA VAL A 81 -11.92 11.60 24.57
C VAL A 81 -11.46 10.27 25.17
N VAL A 82 -10.64 9.54 24.43
CA VAL A 82 -9.99 8.33 24.95
C VAL A 82 -8.82 8.78 25.80
N HIS A 83 -9.02 8.77 27.11
CA HIS A 83 -7.98 9.07 28.08
C HIS A 83 -7.00 7.91 28.21
N GLU A 84 -5.82 8.20 28.75
CA GLU A 84 -4.88 7.18 29.19
C GLU A 84 -5.51 6.28 30.25
N LEU A 85 -4.94 5.08 30.43
CA LEU A 85 -5.47 4.13 31.41
C LEU A 85 -5.34 4.71 32.82
N SER A 86 -6.41 4.60 33.59
CA SER A 86 -6.35 4.86 35.02
C SER A 86 -5.32 3.93 35.69
N GLU A 87 -4.91 4.28 36.91
CA GLU A 87 -3.94 3.49 37.65
C GLU A 87 -4.39 2.02 37.84
N ASP A 88 -5.67 1.81 38.14
CA ASP A 88 -6.25 0.47 38.30
C ASP A 88 -6.33 -0.31 36.97
N GLU A 89 -6.66 0.37 35.87
CA GLU A 89 -6.66 -0.23 34.53
C GLU A 89 -5.25 -0.57 34.05
N GLY A 90 -4.28 0.31 34.31
CA GLY A 90 -2.87 0.10 34.00
C GLY A 90 -2.28 -1.05 34.81
N MET A 91 -2.61 -1.14 36.11
CA MET A 91 -2.28 -2.29 36.95
C MET A 91 -2.91 -3.58 36.41
N SER A 92 -4.16 -3.51 35.94
CA SER A 92 -4.86 -4.66 35.35
C SER A 92 -4.24 -5.10 34.01
N LEU A 93 -3.74 -4.16 33.21
CA LEU A 93 -2.98 -4.46 31.99
C LEU A 93 -1.65 -5.14 32.33
N LEU A 94 -0.87 -4.58 33.26
CA LEU A 94 0.39 -5.19 33.69
C LEU A 94 0.19 -6.56 34.35
N ALA A 95 -0.89 -6.76 35.11
CA ALA A 95 -1.24 -8.06 35.67
C ALA A 95 -1.49 -9.14 34.61
N ARG A 96 -1.99 -8.76 33.42
CA ARG A 96 -2.15 -9.70 32.31
C ARG A 96 -0.82 -10.07 31.64
N LEU A 97 0.14 -9.15 31.62
CA LEU A 97 1.44 -9.33 30.97
C LEU A 97 2.47 -9.98 31.90
N ALA A 98 2.51 -9.56 33.17
CA ALA A 98 3.47 -10.01 34.19
C ALA A 98 2.76 -10.27 35.53
N PRO A 99 1.88 -11.29 35.61
CA PRO A 99 1.03 -11.53 36.78
C PRO A 99 1.83 -11.75 38.07
N GLU A 100 2.92 -12.53 37.99
CA GLU A 100 3.74 -12.87 39.15
C GLU A 100 4.48 -11.64 39.71
N VAL A 101 4.91 -10.71 38.85
CA VAL A 101 5.57 -9.46 39.25
C VAL A 101 4.59 -8.54 39.98
N VAL A 102 3.41 -8.33 39.39
CA VAL A 102 2.36 -7.47 39.96
C VAL A 102 1.87 -8.01 41.30
N ALA A 103 1.76 -9.34 41.43
CA ALA A 103 1.40 -9.99 42.69
C ALA A 103 2.49 -9.83 43.77
N SER A 104 3.77 -9.89 43.39
CA SER A 104 4.88 -9.82 44.35
C SER A 104 5.12 -8.41 44.91
N LYS A 105 4.96 -7.37 44.08
CA LYS A 105 5.33 -5.98 44.39
C LYS A 105 4.32 -4.95 43.85
N PRO A 106 3.06 -4.97 44.32
CA PRO A 106 2.01 -4.12 43.75
C PRO A 106 2.30 -2.62 43.93
N GLY A 107 2.96 -2.20 45.01
CA GLY A 107 3.29 -0.80 45.26
C GLY A 107 4.31 -0.21 44.28
N GLU A 108 5.38 -0.95 43.97
CA GLU A 108 6.40 -0.52 43.01
C GLU A 108 5.80 -0.45 41.59
N VAL A 109 5.01 -1.46 41.20
CA VAL A 109 4.34 -1.50 39.89
C VAL A 109 3.33 -0.37 39.74
N ARG A 110 2.62 -0.02 40.81
CA ARG A 110 1.69 1.10 40.83
C ARG A 110 2.38 2.44 40.56
N SER A 111 3.53 2.69 41.20
CA SER A 111 4.33 3.89 40.92
C SER A 111 4.77 3.94 39.45
N LEU A 112 5.14 2.80 38.87
CA LEU A 112 5.50 2.71 37.46
C LEU A 112 4.35 3.05 36.51
N VAL A 113 3.12 2.60 36.81
CA VAL A 113 1.93 2.97 36.02
C VAL A 113 1.75 4.49 35.99
N GLY A 114 1.90 5.13 37.16
CA GLY A 114 1.84 6.59 37.28
C GLY A 114 2.99 7.28 36.51
N ALA A 115 4.20 6.75 36.58
CA ALA A 115 5.38 7.31 35.91
C ALA A 115 5.27 7.31 34.38
N VAL A 116 4.71 6.24 33.82
CA VAL A 116 4.52 6.05 32.39
C VAL A 116 3.28 6.82 31.88
N GLY A 117 2.46 7.36 32.79
CA GLY A 117 1.28 8.15 32.48
C GLY A 117 0.12 7.34 31.93
N GLY A 118 0.01 6.04 32.27
CA GLY A 118 -1.11 5.21 31.85
C GLY A 118 -1.15 4.84 30.35
N LEU A 119 -0.09 5.14 29.58
CA LEU A 119 -0.04 4.88 28.14
C LEU A 119 -0.02 3.37 27.85
N PRO A 120 -1.02 2.80 27.13
CA PRO A 120 -1.12 1.35 26.91
C PRO A 120 0.11 0.72 26.26
N LEU A 121 0.70 1.39 25.26
CA LEU A 121 1.89 0.89 24.56
C LEU A 121 3.10 0.85 25.50
N ALA A 122 3.34 1.91 26.27
CA ALA A 122 4.47 1.96 27.19
C ALA A 122 4.30 0.96 28.34
N LEU A 123 3.07 0.79 28.86
CA LEU A 123 2.78 -0.27 29.82
C LEU A 123 2.99 -1.66 29.22
N THR A 124 2.71 -1.85 27.93
CA THR A 124 2.97 -3.13 27.25
C THR A 124 4.46 -3.43 27.17
N LEU A 125 5.27 -2.43 26.79
CA LEU A 125 6.74 -2.53 26.76
C LEU A 125 7.30 -2.82 28.16
N VAL A 126 6.87 -2.06 29.18
CA VAL A 126 7.28 -2.27 30.58
C VAL A 126 6.86 -3.66 31.07
N GLY A 127 5.64 -4.10 30.79
CA GLY A 127 5.15 -5.41 31.19
C GLY A 127 5.97 -6.56 30.60
N ARG A 128 6.31 -6.46 29.32
CA ARG A 128 7.17 -7.44 28.63
C ARG A 128 8.60 -7.44 29.15
N TYR A 129 9.17 -6.26 29.40
CA TYR A 129 10.47 -6.11 30.05
C TYR A 129 10.50 -6.73 31.46
N LEU A 130 9.47 -6.48 32.28
CA LEU A 130 9.38 -7.07 33.62
C LEU A 130 9.25 -8.59 33.56
N TRP A 131 8.49 -9.11 32.59
CA TRP A 131 8.34 -10.54 32.38
C TRP A 131 9.65 -11.21 31.97
N SER A 132 10.43 -10.64 31.04
CA SER A 132 11.72 -11.22 30.61
C SER A 132 12.74 -11.33 31.75
N HIS A 133 12.66 -10.43 32.74
CA HIS A 133 13.49 -10.44 33.94
C HIS A 133 12.97 -11.33 35.07
N PHE A 134 11.76 -11.87 34.92
CA PHE A 134 11.15 -12.75 35.90
C PHE A 134 11.50 -14.21 35.58
N TYR A 135 12.65 -14.67 36.10
CA TYR A 135 12.97 -16.10 36.21
C TYR A 135 12.88 -16.50 37.69
N LYS A 136 12.17 -17.61 37.97
CA LYS A 136 11.80 -18.08 39.32
C LYS A 136 12.95 -18.23 40.33
N ASP A 137 14.21 -18.19 39.89
CA ASP A 137 15.40 -18.41 40.74
C ASP A 137 16.33 -17.18 40.91
N GLN A 138 15.99 -15.98 40.43
CA GLN A 138 16.87 -14.79 40.56
C GLN A 138 16.16 -13.48 40.96
N PRO A 139 15.75 -13.32 42.24
CA PRO A 139 15.03 -12.14 42.73
C PRO A 139 15.82 -10.82 42.59
N TYR A 140 17.15 -10.87 42.55
CA TYR A 140 18.00 -9.69 42.37
C TYR A 140 17.80 -9.02 41.00
N ARG A 141 17.49 -9.79 39.94
CA ARG A 141 17.25 -9.23 38.60
C ARG A 141 15.97 -8.41 38.54
N LEU A 142 14.92 -8.86 39.24
CA LEU A 142 13.66 -8.12 39.32
C LEU A 142 13.85 -6.79 40.07
N SER A 143 14.59 -6.79 41.19
CA SER A 143 14.89 -5.54 41.90
C SER A 143 15.75 -4.58 41.06
N ALA A 144 16.70 -5.10 40.28
CA ALA A 144 17.50 -4.28 39.37
C ALA A 144 16.62 -3.67 38.26
N ALA A 145 15.77 -4.46 37.61
CA ALA A 145 14.84 -3.99 36.58
C ALA A 145 13.88 -2.90 37.10
N LEU A 146 13.31 -3.10 38.29
CA LEU A 146 12.46 -2.11 38.94
C LEU A 146 13.24 -0.84 39.32
N SER A 147 14.49 -0.95 39.77
CA SER A 147 15.34 0.21 40.04
C SER A 147 15.70 1.00 38.77
N THR A 148 15.94 0.32 37.65
CA THR A 148 16.18 0.95 36.35
C THR A 148 14.95 1.73 35.89
N LEU A 149 13.77 1.13 36.03
CA LEU A 149 12.51 1.80 35.69
C LEU A 149 12.22 3.00 36.62
N GLN A 150 12.56 2.91 37.91
CA GLN A 150 12.48 4.03 38.85
C GLN A 150 13.45 5.16 38.50
N SER A 151 14.67 4.85 38.02
CA SER A 151 15.61 5.85 37.54
C SER A 151 15.11 6.55 36.26
N ILE A 152 14.45 5.81 35.37
CA ILE A 152 13.78 6.38 34.18
C ILE A 152 12.61 7.25 34.62
N GLU A 153 11.82 6.81 35.60
CA GLU A 153 10.76 7.62 36.22
C GLU A 153 11.30 8.93 36.79
N GLU A 154 12.41 8.90 37.54
CA GLU A 154 13.04 10.10 38.10
C GLU A 154 13.52 11.05 37.00
N LEU A 155 14.15 10.52 35.94
CA LEU A 155 14.55 11.30 34.77
C LEU A 155 13.35 11.95 34.09
N LEU A 156 12.26 11.20 33.89
CA LEU A 156 11.04 11.69 33.27
C LEU A 156 10.37 12.79 34.11
N ARG A 157 10.36 12.64 35.43
CA ARG A 157 9.88 13.66 36.38
C ARG A 157 10.73 14.92 36.37
N LEU A 158 12.05 14.82 36.19
CA LEU A 158 12.96 15.96 36.15
C LEU A 158 12.87 16.77 34.84
N THR A 159 12.49 16.14 33.73
CA THR A 159 12.23 16.82 32.45
C THR A 159 10.86 17.51 32.37
N GLN A 160 9.95 17.28 33.33
CA GLN A 160 8.71 18.04 33.42
C GLN A 160 8.97 19.36 34.17
N PRO A 161 8.76 20.55 33.54
CA PRO A 161 8.89 21.79 34.28
C PRO A 161 7.81 21.85 35.36
N ALA A 162 8.23 21.95 36.62
CA ALA A 162 7.33 22.26 37.72
C ALA A 162 6.74 23.67 37.51
N SER A 163 5.45 23.73 37.19
CA SER A 163 4.54 24.89 37.22
C SER A 163 4.81 26.09 36.29
N ALA A 164 3.90 26.32 35.34
CA ALA A 164 3.42 27.66 34.98
C ALA A 164 2.01 27.60 34.36
N SER A 165 1.06 28.18 35.09
CA SER A 165 -0.24 28.73 34.71
C SER A 165 -0.57 28.89 33.21
N HIS A 166 -1.75 28.37 32.84
CA HIS A 166 -2.65 28.76 31.74
C HIS A 166 -2.05 29.60 30.60
N THR A 167 -1.72 28.96 29.48
CA THR A 167 -2.20 29.29 28.11
C THR A 167 -1.66 28.25 27.12
N ALA A 168 -2.61 27.56 26.46
CA ALA A 168 -2.49 26.67 25.30
C ALA A 168 -1.09 26.30 24.75
N MET A 169 -0.60 25.12 25.14
CA MET A 169 0.05 24.10 24.28
C MET A 169 0.01 22.74 25.03
N PRO A 170 -0.85 21.77 24.69
CA PRO A 170 -0.82 20.44 25.29
C PRO A 170 -0.24 19.43 24.28
N ALA A 171 1.04 19.00 24.41
CA ALA A 171 1.53 17.88 23.58
C ALA A 171 2.84 17.17 24.01
N GLU A 172 3.75 17.77 24.79
CA GLU A 172 5.15 17.26 24.81
C GLU A 172 5.50 16.30 25.96
N ALA A 173 4.76 16.28 27.08
CA ALA A 173 5.08 15.46 28.24
C ALA A 173 4.89 13.92 28.09
N PRO A 174 3.85 13.40 27.42
CA PRO A 174 3.65 11.95 27.28
C PRO A 174 4.53 11.31 26.19
N LEU A 175 5.08 12.12 25.28
CA LEU A 175 5.97 11.63 24.21
C LEU A 175 7.37 11.31 24.73
N SER A 176 7.88 12.07 25.71
CA SER A 176 9.20 11.82 26.31
C SER A 176 9.21 10.54 27.16
N SER A 177 8.12 10.25 27.88
CA SER A 177 7.97 9.01 28.66
C SER A 177 7.92 7.77 27.77
N LEU A 178 7.14 7.82 26.69
CA LEU A 178 7.08 6.72 25.73
C LEU A 178 8.43 6.51 25.01
N GLN A 179 9.11 7.58 24.58
CA GLN A 179 10.43 7.46 23.95
C GLN A 179 11.48 6.86 24.91
N ALA A 180 11.46 7.23 26.19
CA ALA A 180 12.36 6.67 27.19
C ALA A 180 12.12 5.17 27.40
N VAL A 181 10.86 4.74 27.45
CA VAL A 181 10.49 3.32 27.58
C VAL A 181 10.85 2.51 26.34
N ILE A 182 10.64 3.06 25.13
CA ILE A 182 11.10 2.44 23.87
C ILE A 182 12.62 2.30 23.89
N ASN A 183 13.35 3.38 24.24
CA ASN A 183 14.80 3.36 24.30
C ASN A 183 15.34 2.34 25.30
N MET A 184 14.72 2.20 26.46
CA MET A 184 15.09 1.17 27.43
C MET A 184 14.90 -0.24 26.85
N SER A 185 13.75 -0.47 26.20
CA SER A 185 13.43 -1.76 25.59
C SER A 185 14.42 -2.09 24.46
N ASP A 186 14.79 -1.11 23.63
CA ASP A 186 15.78 -1.25 22.56
C ASP A 186 17.19 -1.53 23.12
N GLN A 187 17.60 -0.82 24.17
CA GLN A 187 18.90 -1.05 24.82
C GLN A 187 19.01 -2.42 25.50
N HIS A 188 17.88 -3.07 25.81
CA HIS A 188 17.86 -4.38 26.45
C HIS A 188 18.05 -5.54 25.47
N VAL A 189 17.68 -5.36 24.20
CA VAL A 189 17.87 -6.40 23.18
C VAL A 189 19.31 -6.38 22.65
N ALA A 190 19.74 -7.52 22.09
CA ALA A 190 21.08 -7.63 21.51
C ALA A 190 21.29 -6.62 20.37
N LYS A 191 22.55 -6.25 20.11
CA LYS A 191 22.88 -5.25 19.07
C LYS A 191 22.28 -5.60 17.69
N GLN A 192 22.28 -6.89 17.34
CA GLN A 192 21.66 -7.40 16.12
C GLN A 192 20.13 -7.15 16.06
N ALA A 193 19.43 -7.26 17.19
CA ALA A 193 18.00 -6.97 17.27
C ALA A 193 17.72 -5.46 17.15
N GLN A 194 18.56 -4.62 17.73
CA GLN A 194 18.47 -3.15 17.55
C GLN A 194 18.63 -2.77 16.08
N ASP A 195 19.64 -3.34 15.42
CA ASP A 195 19.90 -3.08 13.99
C ASP A 195 18.77 -3.63 13.12
N THR A 196 18.18 -4.77 13.50
CA THR A 196 16.97 -5.33 12.89
C THR A 196 15.79 -4.37 13.04
N LEU A 197 15.50 -3.85 14.23
CA LEU A 197 14.40 -2.91 14.47
C LEU A 197 14.53 -1.65 13.59
N ARG A 198 15.75 -1.10 13.52
CA ARG A 198 16.09 0.04 12.67
C ARG A 198 15.92 -0.26 11.18
N ALA A 199 16.21 -1.49 10.75
CA ALA A 199 15.96 -1.91 9.38
C ALA A 199 14.46 -2.06 9.10
N LEU A 200 13.70 -2.68 10.00
CA LEU A 200 12.26 -2.90 9.85
C LEU A 200 11.44 -1.60 9.86
N SER A 201 11.96 -0.52 10.43
CA SER A 201 11.31 0.80 10.42
C SER A 201 11.10 1.38 9.02
N ILE A 202 11.65 0.75 7.98
CA ILE A 202 11.44 1.10 6.58
C ILE A 202 10.05 0.71 6.06
N PHE A 203 9.46 -0.36 6.62
CA PHE A 203 8.12 -0.78 6.25
C PHE A 203 7.08 0.24 6.75
N PRO A 204 5.96 0.44 6.02
CA PRO A 204 4.82 1.16 6.55
C PRO A 204 4.32 0.47 7.83
N SER A 205 4.14 1.29 8.87
CA SER A 205 3.63 0.96 10.19
C SER A 205 2.12 0.67 10.17
N LYS A 206 1.56 0.29 11.33
CA LYS A 206 0.12 0.06 11.52
C LYS A 206 -0.73 1.16 10.85
N PRO A 207 -1.83 0.79 10.17
CA PRO A 207 -2.46 -0.54 10.14
C PRO A 207 -1.82 -1.54 9.17
N ASN A 208 -0.79 -1.14 8.43
CA ASN A 208 -0.11 -2.03 7.49
C ASN A 208 0.72 -3.10 8.22
N SER A 209 0.96 -4.23 7.55
CA SER A 209 1.82 -5.31 8.03
C SER A 209 2.72 -5.78 6.90
N PHE A 210 3.81 -6.47 7.25
CA PHE A 210 4.75 -7.03 6.28
C PHE A 210 4.99 -8.52 6.56
N PRO A 211 5.26 -9.32 5.52
CA PRO A 211 5.50 -10.76 5.68
C PRO A 211 6.88 -11.03 6.29
N GLU A 212 7.00 -12.17 6.97
CA GLU A 212 8.25 -12.62 7.57
C GLU A 212 9.38 -12.71 6.53
N GLU A 213 9.12 -13.21 5.32
CA GLU A 213 10.18 -13.32 4.31
C GLU A 213 10.74 -11.93 3.91
N ALA A 214 9.88 -10.91 3.85
CA ALA A 214 10.31 -9.54 3.59
C ALA A 214 11.12 -8.99 4.77
N ALA A 215 10.68 -9.24 6.01
CA ALA A 215 11.38 -8.82 7.21
C ALA A 215 12.82 -9.39 7.25
N LEU A 216 12.97 -10.69 6.99
CA LEU A 216 14.27 -11.38 6.99
C LEU A 216 15.17 -10.87 5.86
N ALA A 217 14.63 -10.69 4.65
CA ALA A 217 15.39 -10.20 3.50
C ALA A 217 15.87 -8.75 3.69
N VAL A 218 15.01 -7.88 4.24
CA VAL A 218 15.31 -6.46 4.44
C VAL A 218 16.20 -6.23 5.65
N ALA A 219 15.97 -6.92 6.76
CA ALA A 219 16.81 -6.80 7.95
C ALA A 219 18.10 -7.63 7.88
N HIS A 220 18.17 -8.60 6.96
CA HIS A 220 19.30 -9.53 6.83
C HIS A 220 19.62 -10.22 8.17
N THR A 221 18.59 -10.82 8.76
CA THR A 221 18.60 -11.34 10.13
C THR A 221 17.89 -12.70 10.17
N PRO A 222 18.19 -13.57 11.16
CA PRO A 222 17.47 -14.82 11.31
C PRO A 222 16.16 -14.63 12.10
N VAL A 223 15.24 -15.58 11.99
CA VAL A 223 13.87 -15.50 12.53
C VAL A 223 13.86 -15.26 14.04
N GLU A 224 14.79 -15.85 14.79
CA GLU A 224 14.88 -15.72 16.25
C GLU A 224 15.08 -14.26 16.70
N THR A 225 15.63 -13.42 15.82
CA THR A 225 15.79 -11.99 16.10
C THR A 225 14.45 -11.25 16.03
N LEU A 226 13.54 -11.66 15.15
CA LEU A 226 12.17 -11.13 15.09
C LEU A 226 11.38 -11.53 16.34
N ASP A 227 11.53 -12.77 16.79
CA ASP A 227 10.93 -13.26 18.03
C ASP A 227 11.45 -12.48 19.24
N THR A 228 12.76 -12.21 19.30
CA THR A 228 13.36 -11.39 20.36
C THR A 228 12.75 -9.98 20.41
N LEU A 229 12.53 -9.36 19.24
CA LEU A 229 11.87 -8.04 19.17
C LEU A 229 10.39 -8.10 19.56
N ALA A 230 9.69 -9.19 19.19
CA ALA A 230 8.30 -9.41 19.56
C ALA A 230 8.14 -9.65 21.07
N ASP A 231 9.04 -10.43 21.66
CA ASP A 231 9.11 -10.69 23.09
C ASP A 231 9.37 -9.41 23.87
N ALA A 232 10.25 -8.53 23.35
CA ALA A 232 10.49 -7.19 23.90
C ALA A 232 9.32 -6.21 23.68
N GLY A 233 8.32 -6.55 22.86
CA GLY A 233 7.18 -5.70 22.54
C GLY A 233 7.49 -4.59 21.53
N LEU A 234 8.68 -4.63 20.92
CA LEU A 234 9.12 -3.67 19.89
C LEU A 234 8.57 -4.02 18.50
N LEU A 235 8.08 -5.25 18.33
CA LEU A 235 7.46 -5.76 17.12
C LEU A 235 6.18 -6.51 17.50
N GLU A 236 5.16 -6.48 16.65
CA GLU A 236 3.91 -7.19 16.92
C GLU A 236 3.60 -8.20 15.81
N GLY A 237 3.15 -9.39 16.18
CA GLY A 237 2.64 -10.38 15.23
C GLY A 237 1.24 -9.99 14.73
N SER A 238 1.03 -10.02 13.41
CA SER A 238 -0.23 -9.69 12.74
C SER A 238 -0.78 -10.88 11.96
N GLY A 239 -0.99 -11.99 12.68
CA GLY A 239 -1.38 -13.28 12.10
C GLY A 239 -0.19 -14.18 11.75
N ALA A 240 -0.45 -15.28 11.06
CA ALA A 240 0.58 -16.28 10.74
C ALA A 240 1.64 -15.70 9.79
N GLY A 241 2.90 -15.66 10.25
CA GLY A 241 4.06 -15.24 9.44
C GLY A 241 4.06 -13.76 9.04
N ARG A 242 3.40 -12.89 9.81
CA ARG A 242 3.36 -11.44 9.53
C ARG A 242 3.65 -10.63 10.77
N TYR A 243 4.26 -9.49 10.55
CA TYR A 243 4.62 -8.55 11.60
C TYR A 243 4.15 -7.14 11.27
N THR A 244 4.04 -6.32 12.31
CA THR A 244 3.72 -4.91 12.21
C THR A 244 4.48 -4.11 13.26
N LEU A 245 4.78 -2.86 12.93
CA LEU A 245 5.36 -1.89 13.84
C LEU A 245 4.33 -0.83 14.23
N HIS A 246 4.35 -0.44 15.50
CA HIS A 246 3.64 0.75 15.94
C HIS A 246 4.34 2.00 15.38
N GLN A 247 3.58 3.01 14.97
CA GLN A 247 4.10 4.25 14.37
C GLN A 247 5.23 4.87 15.19
N THR A 248 5.02 5.04 16.51
CA THR A 248 6.00 5.65 17.42
C THR A 248 7.31 4.86 17.54
N ILE A 249 7.25 3.52 17.47
CA ILE A 249 8.45 2.66 17.50
C ILE A 249 9.18 2.76 16.17
N ALA A 250 8.45 2.76 15.06
CA ALA A 250 9.03 2.97 13.73
C ALA A 250 9.70 4.34 13.63
N ASP A 251 9.11 5.41 14.16
CA ASP A 251 9.68 6.76 14.18
C ASP A 251 10.96 6.82 15.02
N TYR A 252 10.95 6.23 16.22
CA TYR A 252 12.14 6.10 17.06
C TYR A 252 13.28 5.38 16.35
N ALA A 253 12.98 4.23 15.73
CA ALA A 253 13.96 3.39 15.05
C ALA A 253 14.51 4.06 13.78
N ARG A 254 13.67 4.79 13.05
CA ARG A 254 14.03 5.50 11.81
C ARG A 254 15.04 6.62 12.07
N LEU A 255 14.92 7.34 13.20
CA LEU A 255 15.87 8.38 13.60
C LEU A 255 17.28 7.84 13.88
N GLN A 256 17.40 6.55 14.19
CA GLN A 256 18.67 5.90 14.54
C GLN A 256 19.18 4.94 13.45
N ARG A 257 18.54 4.94 12.27
CA ARG A 257 18.88 4.03 11.19
C ARG A 257 20.21 4.43 10.55
N THR A 258 21.19 3.54 10.67
CA THR A 258 22.55 3.73 10.14
C THR A 258 22.83 2.92 8.89
N ASP A 259 22.14 1.79 8.70
CA ASP A 259 22.32 0.94 7.52
C ASP A 259 21.70 1.59 6.28
N THR A 260 22.56 1.97 5.34
CA THR A 260 22.21 2.62 4.08
C THR A 260 21.70 1.64 3.02
N LEU A 261 21.96 0.34 3.18
CA LEU A 261 21.61 -0.70 2.21
C LEU A 261 20.20 -1.29 2.45
N VAL A 262 19.54 -0.96 3.57
CA VAL A 262 18.17 -1.42 3.89
C VAL A 262 17.20 -1.07 2.75
N GLU A 263 17.35 0.14 2.20
CA GLU A 263 16.53 0.65 1.11
C GLU A 263 16.72 -0.16 -0.18
N GLU A 264 17.96 -0.46 -0.55
CA GLU A 264 18.29 -1.32 -1.69
C GLU A 264 17.72 -2.72 -1.53
N ARG A 265 17.80 -3.30 -0.32
CA ARG A 265 17.26 -4.63 -0.03
C ARG A 265 15.73 -4.67 -0.12
N MET A 266 15.04 -3.64 0.39
CA MET A 266 13.58 -3.53 0.27
C MET A 266 13.13 -3.42 -1.18
N VAL A 267 13.77 -2.54 -1.95
CA VAL A 267 13.47 -2.37 -3.38
C VAL A 267 13.72 -3.67 -4.14
N SER A 268 14.86 -4.33 -3.87
CA SER A 268 15.22 -5.60 -4.52
C SER A 268 14.23 -6.71 -4.20
N PHE A 269 13.82 -6.83 -2.93
CA PHE A 269 12.86 -7.83 -2.49
C PHE A 269 11.51 -7.65 -3.20
N PHE A 270 10.93 -6.44 -3.18
CA PHE A 270 9.62 -6.23 -3.81
C PHE A 270 9.65 -6.25 -5.34
N THR A 271 10.78 -5.89 -5.95
CA THR A 271 10.96 -6.07 -7.40
C THR A 271 10.97 -7.55 -7.77
N LEU A 272 11.63 -8.40 -6.98
CA LEU A 272 11.62 -9.85 -7.19
C LEU A 272 10.24 -10.45 -6.89
N PHE A 273 9.59 -10.00 -5.80
CA PHE A 273 8.25 -10.43 -5.41
C PHE A 273 7.23 -10.20 -6.54
N LEU A 274 7.28 -9.01 -7.16
CA LEU A 274 6.44 -8.68 -8.32
C LEU A 274 6.68 -9.62 -9.49
N ALA A 275 7.94 -9.94 -9.78
CA ALA A 275 8.28 -10.84 -10.88
C ALA A 275 7.79 -12.28 -10.65
N THR A 276 7.75 -12.74 -9.40
CA THR A 276 7.30 -14.10 -9.06
C THR A 276 5.79 -14.20 -8.86
N HIS A 277 5.10 -13.10 -8.54
CA HIS A 277 3.66 -13.07 -8.24
C HIS A 277 2.86 -12.24 -9.26
N ALA A 278 3.38 -12.03 -10.48
CA ALA A 278 2.74 -11.19 -11.49
C ALA A 278 1.29 -11.58 -11.80
N THR A 279 0.94 -12.87 -11.65
CA THR A 279 -0.42 -13.40 -11.87
C THR A 279 -1.19 -13.69 -10.57
N ASP A 280 -0.55 -13.60 -9.40
CA ASP A 280 -1.22 -13.78 -8.10
C ASP A 280 -1.70 -12.44 -7.55
N TYR A 281 -2.86 -12.02 -8.03
CA TYR A 281 -3.45 -10.73 -7.65
C TYR A 281 -3.82 -10.65 -6.17
N ASN A 282 -4.04 -11.77 -5.48
CA ASN A 282 -4.32 -11.75 -4.05
C ASN A 282 -3.04 -11.42 -3.25
N ALA A 283 -1.89 -11.97 -3.66
CA ALA A 283 -0.60 -11.62 -3.07
C ALA A 283 -0.27 -10.14 -3.33
N LEU A 284 -0.46 -9.66 -4.56
CA LEU A 284 -0.23 -8.25 -4.91
C LEU A 284 -1.15 -7.28 -4.15
N GLU A 285 -2.43 -7.64 -3.95
CA GLU A 285 -3.37 -6.83 -3.17
C GLU A 285 -2.95 -6.72 -1.71
N ARG A 286 -2.43 -7.79 -1.10
CA ARG A 286 -1.96 -7.77 0.29
C ARG A 286 -0.71 -6.94 0.48
N GLU A 287 0.19 -6.94 -0.50
CA GLU A 287 1.49 -6.26 -0.39
C GLU A 287 1.52 -4.89 -1.06
N THR A 288 0.36 -4.37 -1.49
CA THR A 288 0.28 -3.09 -2.23
C THR A 288 0.97 -1.94 -1.49
N ASP A 289 0.70 -1.75 -0.20
CA ASP A 289 1.30 -0.64 0.57
C ASP A 289 2.82 -0.80 0.71
N ASN A 290 3.31 -2.03 0.87
CA ASN A 290 4.74 -2.32 0.95
C ASN A 290 5.44 -2.11 -0.40
N ILE A 291 4.81 -2.51 -1.51
CA ILE A 291 5.30 -2.30 -2.88
C ILE A 291 5.36 -0.80 -3.19
N LEU A 292 4.33 -0.03 -2.84
CA LEU A 292 4.30 1.42 -3.06
C LEU A 292 5.38 2.13 -2.24
N ALA A 293 5.64 1.68 -1.00
CA ALA A 293 6.75 2.20 -0.20
C ALA A 293 8.11 1.89 -0.86
N ALA A 294 8.31 0.69 -1.40
CA ALA A 294 9.51 0.34 -2.15
C ALA A 294 9.67 1.21 -3.41
N PHE A 295 8.60 1.49 -4.15
CA PHE A 295 8.65 2.39 -5.32
C PHE A 295 9.00 3.83 -4.94
N GLN A 296 8.47 4.32 -3.81
CA GLN A 296 8.84 5.64 -3.30
C GLN A 296 10.35 5.72 -3.04
N ILE A 297 10.91 4.72 -2.35
CA ILE A 297 12.35 4.63 -2.07
C ILE A 297 13.15 4.55 -3.37
N ALA A 298 12.75 3.69 -4.30
CA ALA A 298 13.44 3.54 -5.58
C ALA A 298 13.46 4.86 -6.38
N TYR A 299 12.36 5.61 -6.37
CA TYR A 299 12.26 6.92 -7.00
C TYR A 299 13.18 7.95 -6.33
N GLU A 300 13.14 8.07 -5.00
CA GLU A 300 13.97 9.02 -4.24
C GLU A 300 15.47 8.74 -4.38
N ARG A 301 15.84 7.46 -4.45
CA ARG A 301 17.22 7.00 -4.62
C ARG A 301 17.67 6.91 -6.08
N LYS A 302 16.82 7.28 -7.04
CA LYS A 302 17.09 7.19 -8.49
C LYS A 302 17.51 5.79 -8.96
N MET A 303 16.89 4.76 -8.38
CA MET A 303 17.05 3.36 -8.79
C MET A 303 16.16 3.07 -10.01
N SER A 304 16.45 3.73 -11.14
CA SER A 304 15.57 3.76 -12.30
C SER A 304 15.23 2.37 -12.85
N GLU A 305 16.21 1.47 -12.93
CA GLU A 305 16.01 0.12 -13.46
C GLU A 305 15.01 -0.68 -12.61
N GLN A 306 15.22 -0.72 -11.29
CA GLN A 306 14.33 -1.45 -10.38
C GLN A 306 12.94 -0.82 -10.34
N LEU A 307 12.85 0.51 -10.33
CA LEU A 307 11.57 1.22 -10.38
C LEU A 307 10.80 0.90 -11.65
N LEU A 308 11.45 0.98 -12.82
CA LEU A 308 10.82 0.68 -14.11
C LEU A 308 10.31 -0.75 -14.17
N ARG A 309 11.16 -1.71 -13.82
CA ARG A 309 10.80 -3.14 -13.84
C ARG A 309 9.65 -3.45 -12.89
N GLY A 310 9.68 -2.89 -11.68
CA GLY A 310 8.62 -3.05 -10.69
C GLY A 310 7.31 -2.42 -11.14
N VAL A 311 7.33 -1.14 -11.53
CA VAL A 311 6.13 -0.40 -11.92
C VAL A 311 5.45 -1.00 -13.14
N VAL A 312 6.19 -1.41 -14.16
CA VAL A 312 5.61 -2.04 -15.36
C VAL A 312 4.86 -3.32 -15.00
N THR A 313 5.45 -4.17 -14.15
CA THR A 313 4.81 -5.42 -13.71
C THR A 313 3.57 -5.13 -12.85
N PHE A 314 3.67 -4.17 -11.94
CA PHE A 314 2.57 -3.82 -11.04
C PHE A 314 1.43 -3.06 -11.74
N ALA A 315 1.72 -2.28 -12.78
CA ALA A 315 0.74 -1.51 -13.54
C ALA A 315 -0.35 -2.40 -14.16
N LEU A 316 0.00 -3.60 -14.64
CA LEU A 316 -0.97 -4.57 -15.16
C LEU A 316 -1.99 -4.98 -14.08
N TYR A 317 -1.50 -5.30 -12.87
CA TYR A 317 -2.39 -5.60 -11.74
C TYR A 317 -3.28 -4.41 -11.39
N LEU A 318 -2.70 -3.20 -11.32
CA LEU A 318 -3.46 -2.00 -10.98
C LEU A 318 -4.51 -1.68 -12.05
N GLU A 319 -4.22 -1.90 -13.34
CA GLU A 319 -5.18 -1.75 -14.42
C GLU A 319 -6.33 -2.74 -14.28
N VAL A 320 -6.04 -4.04 -14.14
CA VAL A 320 -7.08 -5.08 -14.05
C VAL A 320 -7.98 -4.88 -12.81
N ARG A 321 -7.43 -4.37 -11.71
CA ARG A 321 -8.17 -4.13 -10.46
C ARG A 321 -8.88 -2.77 -10.41
N GLY A 322 -8.73 -1.94 -11.43
CA GLY A 322 -9.34 -0.61 -11.44
C GLY A 322 -8.73 0.33 -10.40
N HIS A 323 -7.39 0.34 -10.33
CA HIS A 323 -6.61 1.24 -9.48
C HIS A 323 -5.85 2.27 -10.32
N TYR A 324 -6.57 2.90 -11.27
CA TYR A 324 -5.99 3.78 -12.27
C TYR A 324 -5.24 5.00 -11.71
N SER A 325 -5.70 5.58 -10.59
CA SER A 325 -5.02 6.73 -9.97
C SER A 325 -3.65 6.37 -9.41
N ILE A 326 -3.55 5.21 -8.77
CA ILE A 326 -2.29 4.65 -8.26
C ILE A 326 -1.40 4.31 -9.45
N ALA A 327 -1.94 3.64 -10.48
CA ALA A 327 -1.21 3.26 -11.68
C ALA A 327 -0.60 4.48 -12.37
N GLU A 328 -1.41 5.52 -12.61
CA GLU A 328 -0.97 6.77 -13.23
C GLU A 328 0.16 7.42 -12.43
N THR A 329 0.00 7.54 -11.10
CA THR A 329 1.02 8.14 -10.23
C THR A 329 2.35 7.41 -10.33
N GLN A 330 2.33 6.07 -10.28
CA GLN A 330 3.57 5.28 -10.35
C GLN A 330 4.16 5.29 -11.76
N LEU A 331 3.33 5.22 -12.80
CA LEU A 331 3.77 5.25 -14.20
C LEU A 331 4.36 6.61 -14.60
N VAL A 332 3.86 7.72 -14.07
CA VAL A 332 4.46 9.05 -14.28
C VAL A 332 5.87 9.12 -13.67
N ARG A 333 6.05 8.56 -12.46
CA ARG A 333 7.37 8.46 -11.83
C ARG A 333 8.31 7.56 -12.63
N ALA A 334 7.81 6.43 -13.11
CA ALA A 334 8.56 5.53 -13.96
C ALA A 334 8.95 6.19 -15.29
N ARG A 335 8.05 6.93 -15.93
CA ARG A 335 8.34 7.74 -17.13
C ARG A 335 9.48 8.72 -16.87
N GLN A 336 9.44 9.45 -15.76
CA GLN A 336 10.53 10.36 -15.39
C GLN A 336 11.85 9.61 -15.18
N ALA A 337 11.82 8.46 -14.50
CA ALA A 337 13.00 7.64 -14.28
C ALA A 337 13.60 7.07 -15.58
N ALA A 338 12.75 6.71 -16.56
CA ALA A 338 13.18 6.31 -17.90
C ALA A 338 13.86 7.45 -18.66
N LEU A 339 13.29 8.67 -18.59
CA LEU A 339 13.90 9.86 -19.18
C LEU A 339 15.26 10.16 -18.55
N ASP A 340 15.36 10.14 -17.22
CA ASP A 340 16.59 10.41 -16.48
C ASP A 340 17.69 9.35 -16.78
N ALA A 341 17.30 8.10 -16.99
CA ALA A 341 18.20 7.00 -17.35
C ALA A 341 18.49 6.89 -18.86
N ALA A 342 17.85 7.73 -19.69
CA ALA A 342 17.82 7.61 -21.15
C ALA A 342 17.37 6.21 -21.67
N ASP A 343 16.54 5.51 -20.90
CA ASP A 343 16.01 4.19 -21.23
C ASP A 343 14.79 4.33 -22.16
N GLN A 344 15.04 4.19 -23.46
CA GLN A 344 13.98 4.29 -24.47
C GLN A 344 12.99 3.12 -24.40
N ALA A 345 13.43 1.94 -23.97
CA ALA A 345 12.54 0.79 -23.82
C ALA A 345 11.58 1.01 -22.65
N GLY A 346 12.11 1.38 -21.48
CA GLY A 346 11.31 1.79 -20.32
C GLY A 346 10.37 2.95 -20.63
N LEU A 347 10.80 3.93 -21.43
CA LEU A 347 9.96 5.06 -21.84
C LEU A 347 8.79 4.62 -22.73
N ALA A 348 9.04 3.79 -23.75
CA ALA A 348 7.97 3.30 -24.64
C ALA A 348 6.94 2.45 -23.87
N PHE A 349 7.41 1.56 -22.98
CA PHE A 349 6.52 0.74 -22.14
C PHE A 349 5.69 1.59 -21.17
N THR A 350 6.30 2.58 -20.50
CA THR A 350 5.56 3.46 -19.58
C THR A 350 4.52 4.31 -20.31
N LEU A 351 4.82 4.80 -21.52
CA LEU A 351 3.86 5.53 -22.36
C LEU A 351 2.69 4.64 -22.82
N LEU A 352 2.97 3.39 -23.21
CA LEU A 352 1.95 2.40 -23.54
C LEU A 352 0.99 2.19 -22.35
N HIS A 353 1.51 1.95 -21.14
CA HIS A 353 0.65 1.73 -19.98
C HIS A 353 -0.08 3.01 -19.52
N LEU A 354 0.55 4.20 -19.60
CA LEU A 354 -0.16 5.45 -19.34
C LEU A 354 -1.32 5.67 -20.32
N GLY A 355 -1.12 5.35 -21.60
CA GLY A 355 -2.18 5.42 -22.61
C GLY A 355 -3.36 4.50 -22.26
N ARG A 356 -3.07 3.25 -21.86
CA ARG A 356 -4.11 2.29 -21.41
C ARG A 356 -4.88 2.82 -20.22
N ILE A 357 -4.19 3.38 -19.23
CA ILE A 357 -4.85 3.99 -18.07
C ILE A 357 -5.72 5.20 -18.47
N ALA A 358 -5.26 6.05 -19.38
CA ALA A 358 -6.04 7.18 -19.88
C ALA A 358 -7.30 6.73 -20.65
N GLU A 359 -7.18 5.68 -21.46
CA GLU A 359 -8.26 5.06 -22.20
C GLU A 359 -9.31 4.45 -21.27
N ARG A 360 -8.89 3.67 -20.26
CA ARG A 360 -9.81 3.10 -19.25
C ARG A 360 -10.55 4.17 -18.45
N ARG A 361 -10.00 5.38 -18.36
CA ARG A 361 -10.65 6.56 -17.75
C ARG A 361 -11.52 7.36 -18.73
N GLY A 362 -11.60 6.95 -19.99
CA GLY A 362 -12.39 7.61 -21.03
C GLY A 362 -11.76 8.89 -21.60
N VAL A 363 -10.49 9.18 -21.30
CA VAL A 363 -9.79 10.38 -21.79
C VAL A 363 -9.07 10.07 -23.10
N LEU A 364 -9.84 9.80 -24.16
CA LEU A 364 -9.34 9.27 -25.43
C LEU A 364 -8.27 10.14 -26.11
N ASN A 365 -8.44 11.47 -26.11
CA ASN A 365 -7.44 12.37 -26.71
C ASN A 365 -6.07 12.29 -25.99
N GLN A 366 -6.09 12.11 -24.66
CA GLN A 366 -4.85 11.95 -23.90
C GLN A 366 -4.21 10.59 -24.18
N ALA A 367 -5.03 9.53 -24.29
CA ALA A 367 -4.56 8.20 -24.67
C ALA A 367 -3.88 8.22 -26.06
N GLU A 368 -4.51 8.85 -27.05
CA GLU A 368 -3.93 9.01 -28.40
C GLU A 368 -2.59 9.72 -28.35
N GLN A 369 -2.47 10.82 -27.59
CA GLN A 369 -1.21 11.54 -27.45
C GLN A 369 -0.12 10.66 -26.83
N LEU A 370 -0.44 9.95 -25.74
CA LEU A 370 0.51 9.09 -25.02
C LEU A 370 0.98 7.93 -25.91
N TYR A 371 0.06 7.26 -26.59
CA TYR A 371 0.43 6.19 -27.52
C TYR A 371 1.21 6.72 -28.72
N SER A 372 0.90 7.91 -29.25
CA SER A 372 1.64 8.51 -30.37
C SER A 372 3.07 8.90 -29.98
N GLU A 373 3.28 9.43 -28.77
CA GLU A 373 4.62 9.63 -28.20
C GLU A 373 5.36 8.29 -28.08
N GLY A 374 4.70 7.27 -27.51
CA GLY A 374 5.28 5.93 -27.37
C GLY A 374 5.66 5.32 -28.72
N LEU A 375 4.81 5.46 -29.73
CA LEU A 375 5.02 4.98 -31.09
C LEU A 375 6.28 5.59 -31.71
N THR A 376 6.47 6.89 -31.50
CA THR A 376 7.64 7.62 -31.98
C THR A 376 8.92 7.08 -31.34
N VAL A 377 8.92 6.89 -30.01
CA VAL A 377 10.05 6.31 -29.27
C VAL A 377 10.35 4.88 -29.73
N ALA A 378 9.32 4.05 -29.87
CA ALA A 378 9.45 2.66 -30.29
C ALA A 378 10.00 2.53 -31.71
N ARG A 379 9.57 3.39 -32.65
CA ARG A 379 10.11 3.43 -34.01
C ARG A 379 11.58 3.85 -34.03
N GLN A 380 11.93 4.92 -33.32
CA GLN A 380 13.31 5.43 -33.26
C GLN A 380 14.27 4.41 -32.64
N SER A 381 13.79 3.65 -31.66
CA SER A 381 14.57 2.67 -30.90
C SER A 381 14.43 1.24 -31.40
N GLN A 382 13.70 1.03 -32.51
CA GLN A 382 13.46 -0.28 -33.13
C GLN A 382 12.85 -1.33 -32.19
N LEU A 383 11.98 -0.90 -31.27
CA LEU A 383 11.31 -1.75 -30.29
C LEU A 383 10.09 -2.45 -30.93
N ARG A 384 10.36 -3.46 -31.75
CA ARG A 384 9.33 -4.06 -32.63
C ARG A 384 8.11 -4.61 -31.89
N THR A 385 8.28 -5.28 -30.76
CA THR A 385 7.15 -5.85 -29.99
C THR A 385 6.28 -4.76 -29.38
N THR A 386 6.89 -3.78 -28.71
CA THR A 386 6.18 -2.61 -28.15
C THR A 386 5.52 -1.78 -29.25
N LEU A 387 6.14 -1.70 -30.43
CA LEU A 387 5.59 -1.01 -31.60
C LEU A 387 4.26 -1.63 -32.05
N VAL A 388 4.17 -2.97 -32.12
CA VAL A 388 2.91 -3.67 -32.44
C VAL A 388 1.84 -3.37 -31.39
N ASP A 389 2.18 -3.41 -30.10
CA ASP A 389 1.23 -3.10 -29.03
C ASP A 389 0.71 -1.65 -29.14
N LEU A 390 1.59 -0.69 -29.38
CA LEU A 390 1.21 0.72 -29.56
C LEU A 390 0.32 0.93 -30.78
N LEU A 391 0.59 0.26 -31.91
CA LEU A 391 -0.24 0.32 -33.11
C LEU A 391 -1.64 -0.26 -32.88
N ALA A 392 -1.73 -1.40 -32.18
CA ALA A 392 -3.01 -2.00 -31.83
C ALA A 392 -3.85 -1.05 -30.97
N ASN A 393 -3.29 -0.52 -29.88
CA ASN A 393 -4.02 0.38 -28.97
C ASN A 393 -4.34 1.74 -29.64
N LEU A 394 -3.47 2.28 -30.50
CA LEU A 394 -3.79 3.47 -31.30
C LEU A 394 -4.95 3.23 -32.25
N SER A 395 -4.98 2.07 -32.92
CA SER A 395 -6.07 1.75 -33.84
C SER A 395 -7.43 1.75 -33.13
N GLU A 396 -7.50 1.20 -31.92
CA GLU A 396 -8.71 1.17 -31.10
C GLU A 396 -9.11 2.57 -30.61
N VAL A 397 -8.17 3.35 -30.06
CA VAL A 397 -8.49 4.70 -29.58
C VAL A 397 -8.93 5.63 -30.71
N VAL A 398 -8.26 5.56 -31.87
CA VAL A 398 -8.58 6.39 -33.04
C VAL A 398 -9.90 5.97 -33.68
N LEU A 399 -10.22 4.67 -33.66
CA LEU A 399 -11.56 4.16 -34.01
C LEU A 399 -12.63 4.77 -33.09
N ASN A 400 -12.39 4.77 -31.78
CA ASN A 400 -13.31 5.35 -30.79
C ASN A 400 -13.47 6.87 -30.91
N LEU A 401 -12.49 7.56 -31.51
CA LEU A 401 -12.58 8.99 -31.88
C LEU A 401 -13.33 9.22 -33.22
N GLY A 402 -13.67 8.15 -33.96
CA GLY A 402 -14.38 8.20 -35.23
C GLY A 402 -13.47 8.41 -36.46
N GLU A 403 -12.15 8.31 -36.30
CA GLU A 403 -11.17 8.53 -37.36
C GLU A 403 -10.80 7.22 -38.08
N TYR A 404 -11.80 6.59 -38.70
CA TYR A 404 -11.70 5.23 -39.23
C TYR A 404 -10.53 4.99 -40.21
N GLY A 405 -10.22 5.97 -41.07
CA GLY A 405 -9.12 5.83 -42.04
C GLY A 405 -7.74 5.74 -41.40
N ARG A 406 -7.51 6.44 -40.28
CA ARG A 406 -6.26 6.33 -39.51
C ARG A 406 -6.23 5.05 -38.69
N ALA A 407 -7.38 4.64 -38.14
CA ALA A 407 -7.49 3.38 -37.43
C ALA A 407 -7.14 2.18 -38.33
N GLU A 408 -7.63 2.16 -39.58
CA GLU A 408 -7.30 1.13 -40.57
C GLU A 408 -5.79 1.11 -40.85
N GLN A 409 -5.17 2.28 -41.03
CA GLN A 409 -3.72 2.37 -41.26
C GLN A 409 -2.91 1.80 -40.11
N TYR A 410 -3.24 2.15 -38.86
CA TYR A 410 -2.52 1.64 -37.68
C TYR A 410 -2.74 0.14 -37.49
N ALA A 411 -3.97 -0.36 -37.65
CA ALA A 411 -4.28 -1.78 -37.53
C ALA A 411 -3.56 -2.61 -38.61
N GLN A 412 -3.54 -2.12 -39.85
CA GLN A 412 -2.86 -2.79 -40.96
C GLN A 412 -1.33 -2.79 -40.78
N GLU A 413 -0.73 -1.65 -40.42
CA GLU A 413 0.71 -1.57 -40.13
C GLU A 413 1.11 -2.52 -38.99
N GLY A 414 0.31 -2.55 -37.91
CA GLY A 414 0.53 -3.44 -36.79
C GLY A 414 0.43 -4.91 -37.19
N LEU A 415 -0.57 -5.27 -37.99
CA LEU A 415 -0.80 -6.64 -38.46
C LEU A 415 0.33 -7.14 -39.34
N ASP A 416 0.82 -6.31 -40.26
CA ASP A 416 1.95 -6.66 -41.13
C ASP A 416 3.23 -6.86 -40.31
N LEU A 417 3.48 -6.00 -39.32
CA LEU A 417 4.61 -6.17 -38.41
C LEU A 417 4.45 -7.42 -37.52
N ALA A 418 3.26 -7.71 -37.02
CA ALA A 418 3.00 -8.92 -36.22
C ALA A 418 3.23 -10.19 -37.04
N ARG A 419 2.85 -10.19 -38.33
CA ARG A 419 3.15 -11.27 -39.29
C ARG A 419 4.65 -11.45 -39.51
N GLU A 420 5.40 -10.36 -39.67
CA GLU A 420 6.86 -10.41 -39.80
C GLU A 420 7.53 -11.02 -38.56
N LEU A 421 6.99 -10.76 -37.37
CA LEU A 421 7.49 -11.30 -36.10
C LEU A 421 7.02 -12.75 -35.84
N GLY A 422 6.02 -13.24 -36.58
CA GLY A 422 5.37 -14.52 -36.30
C GLY A 422 4.57 -14.52 -34.99
N ASP A 423 4.13 -13.35 -34.52
CA ASP A 423 3.41 -13.20 -33.25
C ASP A 423 1.91 -13.44 -33.45
N GLN A 424 1.52 -14.71 -33.41
CA GLN A 424 0.14 -15.14 -33.66
C GLN A 424 -0.87 -14.52 -32.67
N GLN A 425 -0.46 -14.25 -31.43
CA GLN A 425 -1.35 -13.66 -30.42
C GLN A 425 -1.67 -12.20 -30.76
N ARG A 426 -0.66 -11.40 -31.09
CA ARG A 426 -0.86 -10.00 -31.51
C ARG A 426 -1.58 -9.91 -32.86
N MET A 427 -1.33 -10.85 -33.77
CA MET A 427 -2.07 -10.96 -35.03
C MET A 427 -3.57 -11.10 -34.80
N CYS A 428 -4.01 -11.94 -33.86
CA CYS A 428 -5.44 -12.04 -33.50
C CYS A 428 -5.98 -10.66 -33.05
N VAL A 429 -5.30 -10.00 -32.10
CA VAL A 429 -5.77 -8.69 -31.59
C VAL A 429 -5.95 -7.68 -32.73
N LEU A 430 -4.98 -7.59 -33.63
CA LEU A 430 -5.01 -6.65 -34.76
C LEU A 430 -6.01 -7.03 -35.86
N LEU A 431 -6.22 -8.33 -36.12
CA LEU A 431 -7.26 -8.79 -37.05
C LEU A 431 -8.66 -8.40 -36.55
N LYS A 432 -8.91 -8.52 -35.24
CA LYS A 432 -10.15 -8.05 -34.64
C LYS A 432 -10.29 -6.53 -34.81
N SER A 433 -9.28 -5.75 -34.42
CA SER A 433 -9.32 -4.29 -34.55
C SER A 433 -9.54 -3.84 -35.99
N LEU A 434 -8.88 -4.48 -36.97
CA LEU A 434 -9.08 -4.18 -38.38
C LEU A 434 -10.50 -4.52 -38.84
N ALA A 435 -11.03 -5.68 -38.46
CA ALA A 435 -12.40 -6.07 -38.79
C ALA A 435 -13.43 -5.05 -38.27
N GLU A 436 -13.28 -4.60 -37.02
CA GLU A 436 -14.13 -3.57 -36.41
C GLU A 436 -14.08 -2.25 -37.19
N VAL A 437 -12.89 -1.81 -37.61
CA VAL A 437 -12.72 -0.59 -38.42
C VAL A 437 -13.40 -0.72 -39.80
N ILE A 438 -13.32 -1.90 -40.42
CA ILE A 438 -13.90 -2.19 -41.74
C ILE A 438 -15.43 -2.25 -41.65
N ASP A 439 -15.98 -2.82 -40.58
CA ASP A 439 -17.42 -2.83 -40.31
C ASP A 439 -17.96 -1.43 -40.07
N CYS A 440 -17.23 -0.56 -39.36
CA CYS A 440 -17.60 0.85 -39.21
C CYS A 440 -17.61 1.62 -40.55
N HIS A 441 -16.86 1.16 -41.55
CA HIS A 441 -16.93 1.66 -42.93
C HIS A 441 -18.06 1.03 -43.78
N GLY A 442 -18.84 0.09 -43.22
CA GLY A 442 -19.95 -0.58 -43.89
C GLY A 442 -19.54 -1.69 -44.86
N GLN A 443 -18.28 -2.14 -44.81
CA GLN A 443 -17.75 -3.21 -45.66
C GLN A 443 -17.87 -4.58 -44.97
N PHE A 444 -19.09 -4.96 -44.59
CA PHE A 444 -19.35 -6.12 -43.72
C PHE A 444 -18.82 -7.45 -44.27
N GLU A 445 -18.82 -7.66 -45.60
CA GLU A 445 -18.27 -8.89 -46.20
C GLU A 445 -16.76 -9.04 -45.93
N ARG A 446 -16.02 -7.93 -46.01
CA ARG A 446 -14.58 -7.91 -45.74
C ARG A 446 -14.29 -8.02 -44.23
N GLY A 447 -15.14 -7.43 -43.39
CA GLY A 447 -15.06 -7.59 -41.93
C GLY A 447 -15.25 -9.05 -41.50
N ASP A 448 -16.26 -9.72 -42.04
CA ASP A 448 -16.56 -11.13 -41.79
C ASP A 448 -15.42 -12.07 -42.26
N GLU A 449 -14.76 -11.77 -43.38
CA GLU A 449 -13.54 -12.48 -43.80
C GLU A 449 -12.41 -12.35 -42.76
N LEU A 450 -12.16 -11.14 -42.26
CA LEU A 450 -11.14 -10.87 -41.24
C LEU A 450 -11.45 -11.54 -39.90
N TYR A 451 -12.72 -11.52 -39.47
CA TYR A 451 -13.15 -12.25 -38.27
C TYR A 451 -12.97 -13.76 -38.41
N ARG A 452 -13.24 -14.34 -39.59
CA ARG A 452 -12.99 -15.77 -39.85
C ARG A 452 -11.50 -16.11 -39.84
N GLU A 453 -10.67 -15.27 -40.45
CA GLU A 453 -9.20 -15.43 -40.40
C GLU A 453 -8.72 -15.42 -38.93
N GLY A 454 -9.15 -14.43 -38.16
CA GLY A 454 -8.84 -14.30 -36.74
C GLY A 454 -9.32 -15.49 -35.89
N LEU A 455 -10.55 -15.95 -36.10
CA LEU A 455 -11.10 -17.12 -35.41
C LEU A 455 -10.34 -18.41 -35.73
N ALA A 456 -9.93 -18.60 -36.99
CA ALA A 456 -9.11 -19.74 -37.40
C ALA A 456 -7.75 -19.72 -36.68
N LEU A 457 -7.11 -18.55 -36.62
CA LEU A 457 -5.84 -18.38 -35.91
C LEU A 457 -5.99 -18.59 -34.39
N ALA A 458 -7.03 -18.03 -33.77
CA ALA A 458 -7.30 -18.22 -32.34
C ALA A 458 -7.51 -19.70 -31.98
N ARG A 459 -8.12 -20.49 -32.88
CA ARG A 459 -8.24 -21.95 -32.72
C ARG A 459 -6.90 -22.67 -32.86
N GLU A 460 -6.04 -22.22 -33.76
CA GLU A 460 -4.71 -22.82 -33.96
C GLU A 460 -3.84 -22.67 -32.71
N ILE A 461 -3.93 -21.53 -32.01
CA ILE A 461 -3.16 -21.24 -30.81
C ILE A 461 -3.87 -21.62 -29.49
N ASP A 462 -5.06 -22.24 -29.55
CA ASP A 462 -5.91 -22.58 -28.40
C ASP A 462 -6.22 -21.40 -27.46
N ASP A 463 -6.34 -20.17 -28.01
CA ASP A 463 -6.69 -18.97 -27.26
C ASP A 463 -8.22 -18.85 -27.13
N ARG A 464 -8.75 -19.33 -26.01
CA ARG A 464 -10.19 -19.32 -25.70
C ARG A 464 -10.77 -17.93 -25.53
N GLU A 465 -9.98 -16.97 -25.07
CA GLU A 465 -10.45 -15.60 -24.88
C GLU A 465 -10.69 -14.94 -26.23
N MET A 466 -9.70 -15.05 -27.14
CA MET A 466 -9.83 -14.53 -28.50
C MET A 466 -10.92 -15.27 -29.28
N MET A 467 -11.05 -16.59 -29.13
CA MET A 467 -12.16 -17.34 -29.74
C MET A 467 -13.53 -16.80 -29.32
N CYS A 468 -13.72 -16.49 -28.03
CA CYS A 468 -14.96 -15.88 -27.55
C CYS A 468 -15.22 -14.51 -28.19
N LEU A 469 -14.20 -13.65 -28.28
CA LEU A 469 -14.34 -12.32 -28.87
C LEU A 469 -14.74 -12.37 -30.36
N TYR A 470 -14.20 -13.33 -31.11
CA TYR A 470 -14.58 -13.52 -32.51
C TYR A 470 -15.96 -14.13 -32.73
N LEU A 471 -16.50 -14.85 -31.73
CA LEU A 471 -17.83 -15.45 -31.83
C LEU A 471 -18.95 -14.51 -31.38
N GLN A 472 -18.61 -13.37 -30.78
CA GLN A 472 -19.56 -12.33 -30.34
C GLN A 472 -19.90 -11.33 -31.43
N ASN A 473 -19.03 -11.16 -32.42
CA ASN A 473 -19.21 -10.32 -33.61
C ASN A 473 -19.61 -11.20 -34.79
#